data_AF-A0AAW6YEA4-F1
#
_entry.id   AF-A0AAW6YEA4-F1
#
_cell.length_a   1.000
_cell.length_b   1.000
_cell.length_c   1.000
_cell.angle_alpha   90.00
_cell.angle_beta   90.00
_cell.angle_gamma   90.00
#
_symmetry.space_group_name_H-M   'P 1'
#
loop_
_entity.id
_entity.type
_entity.pdbx_description
1 polymer ?
#
loop_
_entity_poly.entity_id
_entity_poly.type
_entity_poly.pdbx_seq_one_letter_code
_entity_poly.pdbx_strand_id
1 'polypeptide(L)'
;MNFKTFFKDKKNLAITILSVLLIASFSSQGNQSQELSQAEDKIEQLSQDVKQAKSDLKDSQGELADFKEKNANYIEVGKKEVQKTKEIENSAETAVKNLEKDQTQANLDLATSKVDAVTDADKKEKFQKRIATVKTAIETKKEKELEDKAETAVKNLENNQSRDNIDDAKNKVNAVNNSTKKEAFNNRINAVVSAIEAKEAEAAKQAQQQQNQAAAQPGDTTTVYITRTGSHYHLNPNCRGLNRSKSTTPVSLSEAQDLGLTLCGFE
;
A
#
# COMPACT_ATOMS: atom_id res chain seq x y z
N MET A 1 -15.66 50.41 48.81
CA MET A 1 -15.71 50.75 50.25
C MET A 1 -14.73 49.84 51.00
N ASN A 2 -13.84 50.42 51.79
CA ASN A 2 -12.70 49.71 52.39
C ASN A 2 -13.16 48.92 53.63
N PHE A 3 -13.32 47.61 53.53
CA PHE A 3 -13.84 46.76 54.62
C PHE A 3 -13.01 46.85 55.92
N LYS A 4 -11.74 47.24 55.85
CA LYS A 4 -10.86 47.39 57.02
C LYS A 4 -11.24 48.54 57.96
N THR A 5 -11.84 49.62 57.46
CA THR A 5 -12.23 50.76 58.31
C THR A 5 -13.57 50.51 59.00
N PHE A 6 -14.51 49.86 58.31
CA PHE A 6 -15.83 49.56 58.86
C PHE A 6 -15.80 48.64 60.10
N PHE A 7 -14.86 47.69 60.17
CA PHE A 7 -14.70 46.82 61.34
C PHE A 7 -13.89 47.43 62.49
N LYS A 8 -13.15 48.52 62.26
CA LYS A 8 -12.32 49.14 63.30
C LYS A 8 -13.15 50.05 64.21
N ASP A 9 -14.09 50.79 63.63
CA ASP A 9 -14.96 51.71 64.38
C ASP A 9 -16.06 50.98 65.16
N LYS A 10 -16.59 49.87 64.63
CA LYS A 10 -17.60 49.06 65.32
C LYS A 10 -17.05 48.24 66.50
N LYS A 11 -15.78 47.83 66.47
CA LYS A 11 -15.15 47.11 67.59
C LYS A 11 -15.00 48.01 68.82
N ASN A 12 -14.60 49.26 68.63
CA ASN A 12 -14.44 50.21 69.74
C ASN A 12 -15.79 50.64 70.35
N LEU A 13 -16.83 50.78 69.52
CA LEU A 13 -18.19 51.09 69.97
C LEU A 13 -18.88 49.89 70.67
N ALA A 14 -18.69 48.67 70.16
CA ALA A 14 -19.24 47.48 70.80
C ALA A 14 -18.59 47.20 72.18
N ILE A 15 -17.28 47.44 72.32
CA ILE A 15 -16.56 47.28 73.60
C ILE A 15 -17.02 48.31 74.63
N THR A 16 -17.21 49.58 74.22
CA THR A 16 -17.70 50.63 75.13
C THR A 16 -19.15 50.39 75.57
N ILE A 17 -20.03 49.95 74.66
CA ILE A 17 -21.42 49.61 75.00
C ILE A 17 -21.46 48.37 75.91
N LEU A 18 -20.63 47.35 75.68
CA LEU A 18 -20.56 46.17 76.57
C LEU A 18 -20.11 46.57 77.99
N SER A 19 -19.11 47.44 78.11
CA SER A 19 -18.63 47.91 79.41
C SER A 19 -19.64 48.77 80.16
N VAL A 20 -20.47 49.54 79.46
CA VAL A 20 -21.52 50.37 80.09
C VAL A 20 -22.76 49.53 80.46
N LEU A 21 -23.11 48.52 79.66
CA LEU A 21 -24.20 47.58 79.97
C LEU A 21 -23.87 46.65 81.15
N LEU A 22 -22.61 46.24 81.30
CA LEU A 22 -22.15 45.46 82.46
C LEU A 22 -22.23 46.26 83.76
N ILE A 23 -22.03 47.58 83.72
CA ILE A 23 -22.07 48.42 84.92
C ILE A 23 -23.52 48.78 85.32
N ALA A 24 -24.45 48.84 84.36
CA ALA A 24 -25.84 49.26 84.61
C ALA A 24 -26.76 48.17 85.21
N SER A 25 -26.32 46.90 85.31
CA SER A 25 -27.14 45.81 85.89
C SER A 25 -26.95 45.61 87.40
N PHE A 26 -26.01 46.30 88.04
CA PHE A 26 -25.66 46.08 89.46
C PHE A 26 -26.40 47.00 90.45
N SER A 27 -27.69 47.22 90.26
CA SER A 27 -28.55 47.83 91.27
C SER A 27 -29.63 46.85 91.76
N SER A 28 -29.19 45.72 92.32
CA SER A 28 -29.93 44.99 93.36
C SER A 28 -28.92 44.40 94.36
N GLN A 29 -28.95 44.88 95.60
CA GLN A 29 -28.05 44.47 96.67
C GLN A 29 -28.49 43.10 97.20
N GLY A 30 -27.77 42.06 96.77
CA GLY A 30 -28.01 40.69 97.25
C GLY A 30 -27.35 39.55 96.47
N ASN A 31 -26.40 39.76 95.53
CA ASN A 31 -25.54 38.68 95.01
C ASN A 31 -24.26 39.12 94.24
N GLN A 32 -23.78 40.35 94.46
CA GLN A 32 -22.76 41.02 93.64
C GLN A 32 -21.40 40.29 93.53
N SER A 33 -20.98 39.56 94.57
CA SER A 33 -19.71 38.82 94.57
C SER A 33 -19.76 37.56 93.68
N GLN A 34 -20.93 36.94 93.54
CA GLN A 34 -21.10 35.74 92.71
C GLN A 34 -21.15 36.11 91.22
N GLU A 35 -21.76 37.24 90.88
CA GLU A 35 -21.81 37.74 89.50
C GLU A 35 -20.45 38.26 88.99
N LEU A 36 -19.63 38.86 89.86
CA LEU A 36 -18.26 39.28 89.52
C LEU A 36 -17.35 38.08 89.20
N SER A 37 -17.39 37.03 90.03
CA SER A 37 -16.64 35.79 89.78
C SER A 37 -17.08 35.10 88.47
N GLN A 38 -18.39 35.06 88.18
CA GLN A 38 -18.89 34.54 86.91
C GLN A 38 -18.46 35.39 85.70
N ALA A 39 -18.27 36.71 85.87
CA ALA A 39 -17.78 37.58 84.82
C ALA A 39 -16.28 37.35 84.55
N GLU A 40 -15.47 37.14 85.59
CA GLU A 40 -14.04 36.81 85.47
C GLU A 40 -13.83 35.48 84.73
N ASP A 41 -14.56 34.42 85.10
CA ASP A 41 -14.49 33.11 84.42
C ASP A 41 -14.87 33.22 82.93
N LYS A 42 -15.89 34.02 82.60
CA LYS A 42 -16.29 34.28 81.21
C LYS A 42 -15.22 35.05 80.43
N ILE A 43 -14.53 36.01 81.06
CA ILE A 43 -13.44 36.76 80.43
C ILE A 43 -12.25 35.84 80.15
N GLU A 44 -11.91 34.95 81.09
CA GLU A 44 -10.85 33.94 80.91
C GLU A 44 -11.21 32.98 79.76
N GLN A 45 -12.45 32.47 79.71
CA GLN A 45 -12.93 31.62 78.62
C GLN A 45 -12.88 32.34 77.26
N LEU A 46 -13.37 33.58 77.18
CA LEU A 46 -13.32 34.37 75.94
C LEU A 46 -11.88 34.64 75.50
N SER A 47 -10.94 34.84 76.43
CA SER A 47 -9.52 34.99 76.13
C SER A 47 -8.93 33.72 75.53
N GLN A 48 -9.30 32.55 76.05
CA GLN A 48 -8.89 31.25 75.50
C GLN A 48 -9.51 31.00 74.13
N ASP A 49 -10.81 31.27 73.95
CA ASP A 49 -11.51 31.15 72.67
C ASP A 49 -10.89 32.05 71.60
N VAL A 50 -10.51 33.29 71.96
CA VAL A 50 -9.82 34.21 71.03
C VAL A 50 -8.43 33.70 70.66
N LYS A 51 -7.69 33.09 71.59
CA LYS A 51 -6.39 32.45 71.27
C LYS A 51 -6.58 31.27 70.32
N GLN A 52 -7.57 30.41 70.59
CA GLN A 52 -7.88 29.26 69.74
C GLN A 52 -8.31 29.71 68.35
N ALA A 53 -9.28 30.64 68.25
CA ALA A 53 -9.74 31.17 66.97
C ALA A 53 -8.62 31.83 66.15
N LYS A 54 -7.62 32.43 66.82
CA LYS A 54 -6.42 32.97 66.14
C LYS A 54 -5.50 31.87 65.62
N SER A 55 -5.36 30.76 66.36
CA SER A 55 -4.64 29.57 65.90
C SER A 55 -5.34 28.96 64.70
N ASP A 56 -6.64 28.70 64.80
CA ASP A 56 -7.45 28.11 63.72
C ASP A 56 -7.42 28.98 62.46
N LEU A 57 -7.44 30.32 62.61
CA LEU A 57 -7.29 31.25 61.49
C LEU A 57 -5.92 31.11 60.81
N LYS A 58 -4.85 30.91 61.58
CA LYS A 58 -3.49 30.72 61.04
C LYS A 58 -3.38 29.38 60.30
N ASP A 59 -3.97 28.32 60.85
CA ASP A 59 -3.99 26.99 60.24
C ASP A 59 -4.81 27.01 58.94
N SER A 60 -6.00 27.64 58.96
CA SER A 60 -6.83 27.85 57.77
C SER A 60 -6.12 28.68 56.69
N GLN A 61 -5.29 29.66 57.08
CA GLN A 61 -4.46 30.42 56.14
C GLN A 61 -3.38 29.55 55.51
N GLY A 62 -2.78 28.63 56.27
CA GLY A 62 -1.84 27.63 55.78
C GLY A 62 -2.50 26.67 54.77
N GLU A 63 -3.64 26.08 55.14
CA GLU A 63 -4.40 25.19 54.25
C GLU A 63 -4.82 25.87 52.94
N LEU A 64 -5.22 27.15 53.00
CA LEU A 64 -5.55 27.93 51.81
C LEU A 64 -4.33 28.16 50.91
N ALA A 65 -3.14 28.37 51.49
CA ALA A 65 -1.91 28.52 50.72
C ALA A 65 -1.55 27.20 50.01
N ASP A 66 -1.61 26.08 50.73
CA ASP A 66 -1.36 24.73 50.18
C ASP A 66 -2.35 24.39 49.05
N PHE A 67 -3.63 24.75 49.23
CA PHE A 67 -4.64 24.56 48.19
C PHE A 67 -4.35 25.38 46.94
N LYS A 68 -3.95 26.64 47.09
CA LYS A 68 -3.58 27.50 45.96
C LYS A 68 -2.39 26.94 45.19
N GLU A 69 -1.38 26.43 45.90
CA GLU A 69 -0.21 25.80 45.27
C GLU A 69 -0.61 24.52 44.52
N LYS A 70 -1.36 23.62 45.16
CA LYS A 70 -1.87 22.40 44.50
C LYS A 70 -2.71 22.73 43.27
N ASN A 71 -3.60 23.71 43.35
CA ASN A 71 -4.43 24.13 42.22
C ASN A 71 -3.58 24.70 41.07
N ALA A 72 -2.53 25.47 41.36
CA ALA A 72 -1.61 25.95 40.34
C ALA A 72 -0.92 24.78 39.61
N ASN A 73 -0.47 23.76 40.35
CA ASN A 73 0.13 22.54 39.78
C ASN A 73 -0.85 21.78 38.88
N TYR A 74 -2.12 21.62 39.30
CA TYR A 74 -3.15 20.98 38.48
C TYR A 74 -3.41 21.72 37.16
N ILE A 75 -3.46 23.06 37.21
CA ILE A 75 -3.62 23.89 35.99
C ILE A 75 -2.44 23.70 35.05
N GLU A 76 -1.22 23.62 35.57
CA GLU A 76 -0.01 23.41 34.75
C GLU A 76 -0.02 22.04 34.07
N VAL A 77 -0.38 20.97 34.82
CA VAL A 77 -0.53 19.62 34.26
C VAL A 77 -1.58 19.61 33.16
N GLY A 78 -2.75 20.22 33.39
CA GLY A 78 -3.80 20.33 32.38
C GLY A 78 -3.35 21.03 31.10
N LYS A 79 -2.59 22.13 31.22
CA LYS A 79 -1.99 22.82 30.07
C LYS A 79 -1.02 21.93 29.30
N LYS A 80 -0.17 21.17 30.00
CA LYS A 80 0.79 20.24 29.39
C LYS A 80 0.08 19.13 28.62
N GLU A 81 -0.99 18.56 29.17
CA GLU A 81 -1.77 17.52 28.49
C GLU A 81 -2.47 18.06 27.23
N VAL A 82 -3.08 19.25 27.31
CA VAL A 82 -3.67 19.90 26.12
C VAL A 82 -2.63 20.17 25.04
N GLN A 83 -1.42 20.57 25.42
CA GLN A 83 -0.33 20.80 24.48
C GLN A 83 0.11 19.51 23.78
N LYS A 84 0.26 18.40 24.50
CA LYS A 84 0.57 17.08 23.92
C LYS A 84 -0.48 16.66 22.89
N THR A 85 -1.77 16.82 23.20
CA THR A 85 -2.84 16.49 22.25
C THR A 85 -2.74 17.33 20.98
N LYS A 86 -2.47 18.64 21.10
CA LYS A 86 -2.27 19.51 19.93
C LYS A 86 -1.07 19.09 19.08
N GLU A 87 0.02 18.66 19.70
CA GLU A 87 1.21 18.18 18.99
C GLU A 87 0.92 16.90 18.21
N ILE A 88 0.17 15.97 18.79
CA ILE A 88 -0.30 14.76 18.11
C ILE A 88 -1.17 15.13 16.91
N GLU A 89 -2.15 16.01 17.09
CA GLU A 89 -3.03 16.48 16.01
C GLU A 89 -2.27 17.17 14.88
N ASN A 90 -1.32 18.05 15.20
CA ASN A 90 -0.49 18.74 14.22
C ASN A 90 0.43 17.76 13.46
N SER A 91 0.97 16.76 14.17
CA SER A 91 1.77 15.70 13.55
C SER A 91 0.93 14.86 12.59
N ALA A 92 -0.32 14.56 12.94
CA ALA A 92 -1.26 13.84 12.07
C ALA A 92 -1.64 14.66 10.84
N GLU A 93 -2.01 15.95 11.00
CA GLU A 93 -2.32 16.85 9.88
C GLU A 93 -1.14 16.95 8.91
N THR A 94 0.08 17.09 9.42
CA THR A 94 1.29 17.17 8.60
C THR A 94 1.50 15.89 7.80
N ALA A 95 1.34 14.73 8.43
CA ALA A 95 1.48 13.44 7.75
C ALA A 95 0.42 13.25 6.67
N VAL A 96 -0.84 13.62 6.93
CA VAL A 96 -1.93 13.54 5.94
C VAL A 96 -1.68 14.48 4.75
N LYS A 97 -1.24 15.72 4.99
CA LYS A 97 -0.85 16.66 3.91
C LYS A 97 0.30 16.13 3.05
N ASN A 98 1.28 15.49 3.68
CA ASN A 98 2.39 14.88 2.96
C ASN A 98 1.92 13.71 2.10
N LEU A 99 1.02 12.86 2.61
CA LEU A 99 0.38 11.79 1.84
C LEU A 99 -0.43 12.33 0.66
N GLU A 100 -1.18 13.41 0.84
CA GLU A 100 -1.97 14.04 -0.23
C GLU A 100 -1.08 14.58 -1.35
N LYS A 101 0.08 15.14 -0.99
CA LYS A 101 1.06 15.67 -1.94
C LYS A 101 1.86 14.56 -2.63
N ASP A 102 2.29 13.57 -1.87
CA ASP A 102 3.15 12.48 -2.31
C ASP A 102 2.53 11.14 -1.93
N GLN A 103 1.78 10.59 -2.89
CA GLN A 103 0.90 9.44 -2.71
C GLN A 103 1.68 8.12 -2.78
N THR A 104 2.53 7.89 -1.77
CA THR A 104 3.32 6.67 -1.63
C THR A 104 2.75 5.78 -0.53
N GLN A 105 3.05 4.47 -0.61
CA GLN A 105 2.68 3.54 0.46
C GLN A 105 3.34 3.92 1.80
N ALA A 106 4.59 4.38 1.77
CA ALA A 106 5.31 4.81 2.97
C ALA A 106 4.62 6.02 3.65
N ASN A 107 4.17 7.01 2.88
CA ASN A 107 3.41 8.13 3.42
C ASN A 107 2.01 7.72 3.89
N LEU A 108 1.40 6.72 3.25
CA LEU A 108 0.10 6.17 3.64
C LEU A 108 0.18 5.49 5.01
N ASP A 109 1.22 4.67 5.21
CA ASP A 109 1.45 3.97 6.46
C ASP A 109 1.79 4.95 7.59
N LEU A 110 2.62 5.96 7.30
CA LEU A 110 2.97 7.01 8.26
C LEU A 110 1.75 7.85 8.66
N ALA A 111 0.93 8.28 7.70
CA ALA A 111 -0.28 9.07 7.99
C ALA A 111 -1.29 8.26 8.82
N THR A 112 -1.53 6.99 8.46
CA THR A 112 -2.38 6.08 9.22
C THR A 112 -1.91 5.96 10.67
N SER A 113 -0.61 5.67 10.88
CA SER A 113 -0.03 5.52 12.21
C SER A 113 -0.16 6.80 13.07
N LYS A 114 0.07 7.98 12.49
CA LYS A 114 -0.07 9.26 13.22
C LYS A 114 -1.52 9.59 13.54
N VAL A 115 -2.45 9.29 12.63
CA VAL A 115 -3.88 9.51 12.83
C VAL A 115 -4.47 8.57 13.87
N ASP A 116 -3.94 7.34 13.99
CA ASP A 116 -4.38 6.40 15.01
C ASP A 116 -4.13 6.88 16.44
N ALA A 117 -3.07 7.69 16.64
CA ALA A 117 -2.75 8.31 17.91
C ALA A 117 -3.65 9.51 18.28
N VAL A 118 -4.46 10.03 17.35
CA VAL A 118 -5.38 11.15 17.61
C VAL A 118 -6.53 10.66 18.50
N THR A 119 -6.78 11.35 19.60
CA THR A 119 -7.84 10.99 20.56
C THR A 119 -9.17 11.68 20.27
N ASP A 120 -9.16 12.84 19.61
CA ASP A 120 -10.35 13.56 19.17
C ASP A 120 -11.02 12.78 18.02
N ALA A 121 -12.22 12.25 18.28
CA ALA A 121 -12.94 11.38 17.35
C ALA A 121 -13.29 12.10 16.03
N ASP A 122 -13.75 13.34 16.10
CA ASP A 122 -14.18 14.10 14.92
C ASP A 122 -13.00 14.44 14.00
N LYS A 123 -11.85 14.82 14.59
CA LYS A 123 -10.63 15.07 13.82
C LYS A 123 -10.08 13.77 13.23
N LYS A 124 -10.06 12.69 14.02
CA LYS A 124 -9.62 11.37 13.57
C LYS A 124 -10.45 10.91 12.37
N GLU A 125 -11.77 11.03 12.43
CA GLU A 125 -12.66 10.66 11.32
C GLU A 125 -12.38 11.49 10.05
N LYS A 126 -12.18 12.82 10.19
CA LYS A 126 -11.82 13.70 9.07
C LYS A 126 -10.50 13.28 8.41
N PHE A 127 -9.48 12.95 9.21
CA PHE A 127 -8.21 12.46 8.69
C PHE A 127 -8.34 11.10 8.01
N GLN A 128 -9.08 10.17 8.61
CA GLN A 128 -9.33 8.84 8.04
C GLN A 128 -10.05 8.93 6.68
N LYS A 129 -11.00 9.85 6.52
CA LYS A 129 -11.67 10.10 5.22
C LYS A 129 -10.69 10.59 4.13
N ARG A 130 -9.77 11.49 4.48
CA ARG A 130 -8.71 11.97 3.57
C ARG A 130 -7.76 10.84 3.20
N ILE A 131 -7.30 10.07 4.19
CA ILE A 131 -6.45 8.89 3.99
C ILE A 131 -7.13 7.87 3.08
N ALA A 132 -8.41 7.55 3.31
CA ALA A 132 -9.16 6.60 2.49
C ALA A 132 -9.24 7.05 1.02
N THR A 133 -9.49 8.34 0.78
CA THR A 133 -9.50 8.91 -0.57
C THR A 133 -8.15 8.71 -1.26
N VAL A 134 -7.05 9.02 -0.58
CA VAL A 134 -5.70 8.87 -1.16
C VAL A 134 -5.35 7.39 -1.36
N LYS A 135 -5.72 6.50 -0.43
CA LYS A 135 -5.53 5.05 -0.56
C LYS A 135 -6.17 4.52 -1.84
N THR A 136 -7.43 4.87 -2.08
CA THR A 136 -8.13 4.51 -3.33
C THR A 136 -7.41 5.05 -4.56
N ALA A 137 -6.87 6.28 -4.51
CA ALA A 137 -6.10 6.85 -5.61
C ALA A 137 -4.79 6.09 -5.88
N ILE A 138 -4.08 5.66 -4.83
CA ILE A 138 -2.86 4.84 -4.93
C ILE A 138 -3.19 3.49 -5.57
N GLU A 139 -4.22 2.80 -5.09
CA GLU A 139 -4.66 1.52 -5.63
C GLU A 139 -5.08 1.63 -7.10
N THR A 140 -5.81 2.69 -7.46
CA THR A 140 -6.21 2.97 -8.85
C THR A 140 -5.01 3.21 -9.76
N LYS A 141 -4.00 3.96 -9.30
CA LYS A 141 -2.75 4.18 -10.06
C LYS A 141 -1.98 2.88 -10.27
N LYS A 142 -1.86 2.08 -9.23
CA LYS A 142 -1.18 0.78 -9.28
C LYS A 142 -1.88 -0.18 -10.25
N GLU A 143 -3.20 -0.22 -10.21
CA GLU A 143 -3.98 -1.04 -11.15
C GLU A 143 -3.77 -0.57 -12.59
N LYS A 144 -3.83 0.74 -12.84
CA LYS A 144 -3.58 1.29 -14.18
C LYS A 144 -2.18 0.94 -14.71
N GLU A 145 -1.15 0.96 -13.87
CA GLU A 145 0.19 0.56 -14.28
C GLU A 145 0.28 -0.93 -14.67
N LEU A 146 -0.47 -1.79 -13.97
CA LEU A 146 -0.56 -3.22 -14.31
C LEU A 146 -1.29 -3.42 -15.64
N GLU A 147 -2.39 -2.69 -15.86
CA GLU A 147 -3.13 -2.69 -17.11
C GLU A 147 -2.27 -2.20 -18.29
N ASP A 148 -1.50 -1.12 -18.13
CA ASP A 148 -0.63 -0.57 -19.17
C ASP A 148 0.52 -1.54 -19.51
N LYS A 149 1.09 -2.22 -18.52
CA LYS A 149 2.11 -3.27 -18.73
C LYS A 149 1.52 -4.48 -19.45
N ALA A 150 0.31 -4.91 -19.08
CA ALA A 150 -0.37 -5.99 -19.76
C ALA A 150 -0.72 -5.64 -21.22
N GLU A 151 -1.26 -4.45 -21.47
CA GLU A 151 -1.54 -3.94 -22.82
C GLU A 151 -0.27 -3.91 -23.67
N THR A 152 0.85 -3.44 -23.11
CA THR A 152 2.14 -3.39 -23.82
C THR A 152 2.63 -4.80 -24.19
N ALA A 153 2.55 -5.76 -23.27
CA ALA A 153 2.97 -7.13 -23.53
C ALA A 153 2.07 -7.85 -24.53
N VAL A 154 0.75 -7.64 -24.45
CA VAL A 154 -0.21 -8.19 -25.42
C VAL A 154 0.01 -7.59 -26.81
N LYS A 155 0.22 -6.27 -26.93
CA LYS A 155 0.60 -5.63 -28.20
C LYS A 155 1.92 -6.17 -28.76
N ASN A 156 2.90 -6.43 -27.90
CA ASN A 156 4.15 -7.04 -28.33
C ASN A 156 3.92 -8.43 -28.91
N LEU A 157 3.11 -9.28 -28.25
CA LEU A 157 2.73 -10.59 -28.77
C LEU A 157 1.94 -10.49 -30.09
N GLU A 158 1.02 -9.53 -30.22
CA GLU A 158 0.24 -9.29 -31.44
C GLU A 158 1.14 -8.88 -32.61
N ASN A 159 2.07 -7.95 -32.40
CA ASN A 159 2.98 -7.46 -33.43
C ASN A 159 4.11 -8.47 -33.74
N ASN A 160 4.56 -9.21 -32.73
CA ASN A 160 5.63 -10.17 -32.79
C ASN A 160 5.09 -11.53 -32.36
N GLN A 161 4.35 -12.17 -33.27
CA GLN A 161 3.69 -13.47 -33.09
C GLN A 161 4.71 -14.62 -32.95
N SER A 162 5.48 -14.59 -31.87
CA SER A 162 6.48 -15.59 -31.47
C SER A 162 6.02 -16.26 -30.19
N ARG A 163 6.31 -17.56 -30.03
CA ARG A 163 5.93 -18.31 -28.83
C ARG A 163 6.60 -17.77 -27.58
N ASP A 164 7.81 -17.23 -27.71
CA ASP A 164 8.58 -16.65 -26.60
C ASP A 164 7.86 -15.45 -25.93
N ASN A 165 7.00 -14.75 -26.67
CA ASN A 165 6.25 -13.61 -26.14
C ASN A 165 4.96 -14.00 -25.39
N ILE A 166 4.52 -15.26 -25.50
CA ILE A 166 3.25 -15.73 -24.91
C ILE A 166 3.32 -15.68 -23.37
N ASP A 167 4.43 -16.15 -22.81
CA ASP A 167 4.58 -16.26 -21.35
C ASP A 167 4.68 -14.88 -20.69
N ASP A 168 5.39 -13.92 -21.30
CA ASP A 168 5.41 -12.54 -20.80
C ASP A 168 4.00 -11.94 -20.82
N ALA A 169 3.27 -12.04 -21.94
CA ALA A 169 1.90 -11.54 -22.05
C ALA A 169 0.96 -12.16 -20.99
N LYS A 170 0.99 -13.49 -20.83
CA LYS A 170 0.18 -14.19 -19.81
C LYS A 170 0.55 -13.75 -18.39
N ASN A 171 1.84 -13.64 -18.08
CA ASN A 171 2.30 -13.24 -16.75
C ASN A 171 1.86 -11.82 -16.40
N LYS A 172 1.94 -10.87 -17.34
CA LYS A 172 1.50 -9.48 -17.12
C LYS A 172 -0.02 -9.39 -16.99
N VAL A 173 -0.77 -10.10 -17.83
CA VAL A 173 -2.25 -10.14 -17.75
C VAL A 173 -2.73 -10.80 -16.47
N ASN A 174 -2.03 -11.82 -15.98
CA ASN A 174 -2.37 -12.47 -14.72
C ASN A 174 -2.25 -11.55 -13.51
N ALA A 175 -1.37 -10.55 -13.57
CA ALA A 175 -1.19 -9.55 -12.52
C ALA A 175 -2.28 -8.46 -12.49
N VAL A 176 -3.08 -8.30 -13.57
CA VAL A 176 -4.20 -7.35 -13.61
C VAL A 176 -5.32 -7.83 -12.70
N ASN A 177 -5.88 -6.94 -11.87
CA ASN A 177 -6.96 -7.28 -10.94
C ASN A 177 -8.35 -7.06 -11.56
N ASN A 178 -8.49 -6.12 -12.51
CA ASN A 178 -9.73 -5.89 -13.23
C ASN A 178 -10.11 -7.11 -14.08
N SER A 179 -11.12 -7.86 -13.64
CA SER A 179 -11.56 -9.10 -14.27
C SER A 179 -11.98 -8.92 -15.73
N THR A 180 -12.71 -7.85 -16.05
CA THR A 180 -13.19 -7.57 -17.41
C THR A 180 -12.03 -7.26 -18.35
N LYS A 181 -11.06 -6.45 -17.94
CA LYS A 181 -9.87 -6.18 -18.77
C LYS A 181 -8.98 -7.40 -18.90
N LYS A 182 -8.79 -8.15 -17.82
CA LYS A 182 -8.04 -9.41 -17.82
C LYS A 182 -8.62 -10.42 -18.80
N GLU A 183 -9.94 -10.57 -18.82
CA GLU A 183 -10.65 -11.41 -19.79
C GLU A 183 -10.45 -10.91 -21.23
N ALA A 184 -10.59 -9.61 -21.47
CA ALA A 184 -10.34 -9.02 -22.79
C ALA A 184 -8.90 -9.27 -23.29
N PHE A 185 -7.90 -9.13 -22.41
CA PHE A 185 -6.51 -9.45 -22.74
C PHE A 185 -6.30 -10.94 -23.02
N ASN A 186 -6.89 -11.83 -22.22
CA ASN A 186 -6.80 -13.27 -22.45
C ASN A 186 -7.41 -13.68 -23.79
N ASN A 187 -8.53 -13.07 -24.18
CA ASN A 187 -9.14 -13.31 -25.48
C ASN A 187 -8.21 -12.92 -26.64
N ARG A 188 -7.53 -11.77 -26.51
CA ARG A 188 -6.51 -11.33 -27.49
C ARG A 188 -5.32 -12.29 -27.55
N ILE A 189 -4.78 -12.70 -26.40
CA ILE A 189 -3.69 -13.68 -26.31
C ILE A 189 -4.11 -14.99 -26.99
N ASN A 190 -5.27 -15.53 -26.67
CA ASN A 190 -5.75 -16.80 -27.24
C ASN A 190 -5.91 -16.70 -28.76
N ALA A 191 -6.43 -15.60 -29.28
CA ALA A 191 -6.54 -15.37 -30.72
C ALA A 191 -5.16 -15.36 -31.41
N VAL A 192 -4.16 -14.69 -30.81
CA VAL A 192 -2.79 -14.67 -31.35
C VAL A 192 -2.14 -16.05 -31.25
N VAL A 193 -2.33 -16.77 -30.15
CA VAL A 193 -1.82 -18.14 -29.98
C VAL A 193 -2.36 -19.06 -31.07
N SER A 194 -3.67 -19.02 -31.34
CA SER A 194 -4.27 -19.78 -32.43
C SER A 194 -3.73 -19.39 -33.80
N ALA A 195 -3.45 -18.10 -34.03
CA ALA A 195 -2.84 -17.64 -35.28
C ALA A 195 -1.39 -18.13 -35.45
N ILE A 196 -0.60 -18.14 -34.37
CA ILE A 196 0.76 -18.71 -34.36
C ILE A 196 0.71 -20.20 -34.72
N GLU A 197 -0.17 -20.96 -34.06
CA GLU A 197 -0.33 -22.39 -34.30
C GLU A 197 -0.75 -22.70 -35.74
N ALA A 198 -1.67 -21.92 -36.31
CA ALA A 198 -2.07 -22.05 -37.70
C ALA A 198 -0.91 -21.80 -38.66
N LYS A 199 -0.12 -20.73 -38.43
CA LYS A 199 1.05 -20.39 -39.25
C LYS A 199 2.13 -21.47 -39.17
N GLU A 200 2.40 -21.99 -37.98
CA GLU A 200 3.35 -23.09 -37.77
C GLU A 200 2.89 -24.37 -38.49
N ALA A 201 1.59 -24.70 -38.42
CA ALA A 201 1.04 -25.85 -39.11
C ALA A 201 1.08 -25.71 -40.65
N GLU A 202 0.81 -24.51 -41.18
CA GLU A 202 0.94 -24.23 -42.61
C GLU A 202 2.39 -24.32 -43.09
N ALA A 203 3.33 -23.76 -42.33
CA ALA A 203 4.76 -23.85 -42.64
C ALA A 203 5.25 -25.30 -42.64
N ALA A 204 4.81 -26.11 -41.67
CA ALA A 204 5.14 -27.54 -41.62
C ALA A 204 4.60 -28.31 -42.84
N LYS A 205 3.35 -28.03 -43.26
CA LYS A 205 2.76 -28.62 -44.47
C LYS A 205 3.54 -28.23 -45.73
N GLN A 206 3.92 -26.97 -45.87
CA GLN A 206 4.70 -26.48 -47.02
C GLN A 206 6.10 -27.12 -47.07
N ALA A 207 6.78 -27.22 -45.93
CA ALA A 207 8.08 -27.88 -45.83
C ALA A 207 7.99 -29.36 -46.25
N GLN A 208 6.94 -30.06 -45.84
CA GLN A 208 6.74 -31.46 -46.22
C GLN A 208 6.40 -31.64 -47.71
N GLN A 209 5.63 -30.73 -48.31
CA GLN A 209 5.38 -30.74 -49.75
C GLN A 209 6.65 -30.49 -50.57
N GLN A 210 7.49 -29.54 -50.15
CA GLN A 210 8.79 -29.28 -50.80
C GLN A 210 9.73 -30.48 -50.70
N GLN A 211 9.77 -31.14 -49.54
CA GLN A 211 10.57 -32.35 -49.35
C GLN A 211 10.12 -33.51 -50.25
N ASN A 212 8.80 -33.70 -50.41
CA ASN A 212 8.26 -34.72 -51.31
C ASN A 212 8.54 -34.40 -52.80
N GLN A 213 8.54 -33.12 -53.19
CA GLN A 213 8.91 -32.70 -54.56
C GLN A 213 10.40 -32.84 -54.84
N ALA A 214 11.26 -32.58 -53.84
CA ALA A 214 12.71 -32.81 -53.95
C ALA A 214 13.08 -34.30 -54.00
N ALA A 215 12.32 -35.17 -53.33
CA ALA A 215 12.49 -36.63 -53.41
C ALA A 215 11.94 -37.23 -54.73
N ALA A 216 11.10 -36.49 -55.45
CA ALA A 216 10.55 -36.88 -56.75
C ALA A 216 11.33 -36.25 -57.94
N GLN A 217 12.64 -35.99 -57.77
CA GLN A 217 13.49 -35.74 -58.94
C GLN A 217 13.39 -36.96 -59.87
N PRO A 218 13.10 -36.76 -61.17
CA PRO A 218 12.98 -37.87 -62.10
C PRO A 218 14.30 -38.64 -62.10
N GLY A 219 14.23 -39.93 -61.74
CA GLY A 219 15.33 -40.85 -61.98
C GLY A 219 15.77 -40.72 -63.44
N ASP A 220 17.08 -40.71 -63.64
CA ASP A 220 17.74 -40.36 -64.90
C ASP A 220 17.03 -40.99 -66.12
N THR A 221 16.21 -40.19 -66.81
CA THR A 221 15.43 -40.64 -67.97
C THR A 221 16.29 -40.78 -69.23
N THR A 222 17.61 -40.64 -69.10
CA THR A 222 18.56 -40.87 -70.18
C THR A 222 18.36 -42.28 -70.73
N THR A 223 17.81 -42.36 -71.94
CA THR A 223 17.66 -43.62 -72.66
C THR A 223 19.03 -44.03 -73.19
N VAL A 224 19.48 -45.22 -72.81
CA VAL A 224 20.70 -45.85 -73.31
C VAL A 224 20.34 -47.13 -74.04
N TYR A 225 21.23 -47.59 -74.91
CA TYR A 225 21.02 -48.77 -75.75
C TYR A 225 21.92 -49.89 -75.25
N ILE A 226 21.33 -51.05 -74.97
CA ILE A 226 22.06 -52.25 -74.54
C ILE A 226 21.90 -53.37 -75.56
N THR A 227 22.76 -54.38 -75.47
CA THR A 227 22.67 -55.60 -76.30
C THR A 227 22.43 -56.81 -75.42
N ARG A 228 21.80 -57.86 -75.96
CA ARG A 228 21.36 -59.04 -75.17
C ARG A 228 22.47 -59.77 -74.39
N THR A 229 23.72 -59.67 -74.83
CA THR A 229 24.87 -60.36 -74.19
C THR A 229 26.06 -59.43 -73.97
N GLY A 230 25.90 -58.12 -74.13
CA GLY A 230 26.99 -57.16 -73.96
C GLY A 230 27.19 -56.75 -72.51
N SER A 231 28.39 -56.30 -72.17
CA SER A 231 28.75 -55.76 -70.85
C SER A 231 28.73 -54.23 -70.81
N HIS A 232 28.26 -53.60 -71.89
CA HIS A 232 28.28 -52.15 -72.04
C HIS A 232 26.92 -51.59 -72.45
N TYR A 233 26.65 -50.36 -72.02
CA TYR A 233 25.57 -49.53 -72.54
C TYR A 233 26.12 -48.43 -73.47
N HIS A 234 25.25 -47.94 -74.33
CA HIS A 234 25.57 -46.98 -75.38
C HIS A 234 24.66 -45.76 -75.30
N LEU A 235 25.20 -44.54 -75.46
CA LEU A 235 24.39 -43.32 -75.46
C LEU A 235 23.77 -43.08 -76.83
N ASN A 236 24.44 -43.56 -77.89
CA ASN A 236 23.99 -43.42 -79.28
C ASN A 236 23.64 -44.78 -79.91
N PRO A 237 22.47 -44.95 -80.57
CA PRO A 237 22.11 -46.20 -81.22
C PRO A 237 23.04 -46.56 -82.40
N ASN A 238 23.82 -45.59 -82.91
CA ASN A 238 24.79 -45.77 -83.99
C ASN A 238 26.24 -45.84 -83.49
N CYS A 239 26.47 -46.11 -82.20
CA CYS A 239 27.81 -46.26 -81.66
C CYS A 239 28.62 -47.31 -82.45
N ARG A 240 29.90 -47.04 -82.69
CA ARG A 240 30.81 -47.95 -83.39
C ARG A 240 30.88 -49.34 -82.73
N GLY A 241 30.69 -49.41 -81.41
CA GLY A 241 30.63 -50.65 -80.65
C GLY A 241 29.42 -51.55 -81.00
N LEU A 242 28.36 -50.98 -81.59
CA LEU A 242 27.13 -51.69 -81.96
C LEU A 242 27.14 -52.29 -83.37
N ASN A 243 28.16 -52.02 -84.19
CA ASN A 243 28.23 -52.46 -85.59
C ASN A 243 28.11 -53.98 -85.82
N ARG A 244 28.40 -54.80 -84.79
CA ARG A 244 28.27 -56.27 -84.84
C ARG A 244 27.00 -56.79 -84.18
N SER A 245 26.26 -55.94 -83.47
CA SER A 245 25.01 -56.34 -82.82
C SER A 245 23.88 -56.33 -83.85
N LYS A 246 23.04 -57.36 -83.82
CA LYS A 246 21.86 -57.47 -84.70
C LYS A 246 20.60 -56.89 -84.07
N SER A 247 20.66 -56.49 -82.79
CA SER A 247 19.53 -55.95 -82.04
C SER A 247 20.01 -55.19 -80.81
N THR A 248 19.37 -54.05 -80.54
CA THR A 248 19.57 -53.23 -79.34
C THR A 248 18.23 -53.05 -78.64
N THR A 249 18.27 -52.99 -77.31
CA THR A 249 17.11 -52.68 -76.48
C THR A 249 17.35 -51.33 -75.81
N PRO A 250 16.44 -50.34 -75.96
CA PRO A 250 16.51 -49.10 -75.20
C PRO A 250 16.08 -49.36 -73.75
N VAL A 251 16.88 -48.90 -72.79
CA VAL A 251 16.62 -48.97 -71.34
C VAL A 251 17.00 -47.64 -70.69
N SER A 252 16.63 -47.41 -69.43
CA SER A 252 17.13 -46.23 -68.69
C SER A 252 18.60 -46.39 -68.31
N LEU A 253 19.34 -45.29 -68.18
CA LEU A 253 20.74 -45.33 -67.72
C LEU A 253 20.86 -46.02 -66.36
N SER A 254 19.93 -45.74 -65.44
CA SER A 254 19.87 -46.40 -64.13
C SER A 254 19.69 -47.91 -64.26
N GLU A 255 18.78 -48.38 -65.12
CA GLU A 255 18.59 -49.81 -65.35
C GLU A 255 19.83 -50.48 -65.97
N ALA A 256 20.52 -49.80 -66.89
CA ALA A 256 21.78 -50.32 -67.44
C ALA A 256 22.88 -50.43 -66.38
N GLN A 257 22.99 -49.45 -65.48
CA GLN A 257 23.94 -49.46 -64.37
C GLN A 257 23.59 -50.54 -63.34
N ASP A 258 22.31 -50.74 -63.02
CA ASP A 258 21.82 -51.81 -62.12
C ASP A 258 22.08 -53.22 -62.69
N LEU A 259 22.06 -53.36 -64.02
CA LEU A 259 22.48 -54.58 -64.73
C LEU A 259 24.01 -54.78 -64.73
N GLY A 260 24.78 -53.87 -64.11
CA GLY A 260 26.25 -53.93 -64.03
C GLY A 260 26.96 -53.58 -65.34
N LEU A 261 26.27 -52.90 -66.27
CA LEU A 261 26.84 -52.49 -67.54
C LEU A 261 27.64 -51.20 -67.38
N THR A 262 28.70 -51.05 -68.18
CA THR A 262 29.57 -49.87 -68.17
C THR A 262 29.48 -49.09 -69.48
N LEU A 263 29.84 -47.81 -69.49
CA LEU A 263 29.84 -47.02 -70.74
C LEU A 263 30.78 -47.66 -71.78
N CYS A 264 30.30 -47.82 -73.01
CA CYS A 264 31.13 -48.33 -74.09
C CYS A 264 32.33 -47.39 -74.36
N GLY A 265 33.55 -47.94 -74.46
CA GLY A 265 34.77 -47.16 -74.72
C GLY A 265 34.89 -46.57 -76.15
N PHE A 266 33.89 -46.79 -76.99
CA PHE A 266 33.78 -46.21 -78.34
C PHE A 266 32.68 -45.14 -78.45
N GLU A 267 32.04 -44.78 -77.33
CA GLU A 267 31.19 -43.60 -77.28
C GLU A 267 32.01 -42.31 -77.51
#